data_AF-A0A968WID1-F1
#
_entry.id   AF-A0A968WID1-F1
#
_cell.length_a   1.000
_cell.length_b   1.000
_cell.length_c   1.000
_cell.angle_alpha   90.00
_cell.angle_beta   90.00
_cell.angle_gamma   90.00
#
_symmetry.space_group_name_H-M   'P 1'
#
loop_
_entity.id
_entity.type
_entity.pdbx_description
1 polymer ?
#
loop_
_entity_poly.entity_id
_entity_poly.type
_entity_poly.pdbx_seq_one_letter_code
_entity_poly.pdbx_strand_id
1 'polypeptide(L)'
;MNRKNIWNSLLLAVALVVLATACKEDDPGELNLKRNFTPAVIEVEEGETQAMVQWSRSLFAEAGTVEYQVELSKTVDFATVAFTATTTDTELAVTDADIEIRTDYFARVKVLAEGTVGESGYVVSEAFQITGEQIFLPLAESDIIDNAAILSWTFQAGITSIVITPEGGDPVEYAVTTDESNDARKLIDDLSGNTNYTAEIFKGDVSKGTIQFTTKAPLEGDNIVDLRSITGDPNVLMDTLATNFADGSIFVLKRGLTYNLSTAVNVNKSFTIVSGADFVPELATIFFTSNFNLEASANAGTIVFKDLYMYSDNYSGRYVFNINQVGSIGKIEFQNCKIHRFRGILRLQTGGAGTQ
;
A
#
# COMPACT_ATOMS: atom_id res chain seq x y z
N MET A 1 105.84 -15.67 21.19
CA MET A 1 104.43 -15.64 21.63
C MET A 1 104.15 -16.84 22.53
N ASN A 2 103.66 -16.60 23.75
CA ASN A 2 103.48 -17.62 24.79
C ASN A 2 102.44 -18.69 24.40
N ARG A 3 102.82 -19.98 24.51
CA ARG A 3 101.96 -21.15 24.21
C ARG A 3 100.63 -21.18 25.01
N LYS A 4 100.54 -20.48 26.15
CA LYS A 4 99.30 -20.32 26.94
C LYS A 4 98.23 -19.46 26.26
N ASN A 5 98.63 -18.50 25.42
CA ASN A 5 97.67 -17.60 24.75
C ASN A 5 97.03 -18.26 23.53
N ILE A 6 97.73 -19.20 22.88
CA ILE A 6 97.21 -19.93 21.71
C ILE A 6 96.11 -20.92 22.13
N TRP A 7 96.24 -21.55 23.31
CA TRP A 7 95.24 -22.47 23.84
C TRP A 7 93.96 -21.76 24.31
N ASN A 8 94.07 -20.58 24.93
CA ASN A 8 92.91 -19.76 25.30
C ASN A 8 92.20 -19.20 24.06
N SER A 9 92.92 -18.84 22.99
CA SER A 9 92.32 -18.40 21.73
C SER A 9 91.64 -19.54 20.97
N LEU A 10 92.16 -20.78 21.07
CA LEU A 10 91.54 -21.95 20.44
C LEU A 10 90.26 -22.39 21.18
N LEU A 11 90.25 -22.34 22.52
CA LEU A 11 89.07 -22.64 23.34
C LEU A 11 87.95 -21.59 23.16
N LEU A 12 88.30 -20.31 22.96
CA LEU A 12 87.32 -19.26 22.68
C LEU A 12 86.73 -19.38 21.25
N ALA A 13 87.55 -19.78 20.28
CA ALA A 13 87.10 -19.99 18.90
C ALA A 13 86.21 -21.25 18.76
N VAL A 14 86.50 -22.32 19.49
CA VAL A 14 85.65 -23.53 19.51
C VAL A 14 84.35 -23.29 20.29
N ALA A 15 84.37 -22.49 21.36
CA ALA A 15 83.15 -22.09 22.07
C ALA A 15 82.22 -21.19 21.22
N LEU A 16 82.78 -20.33 20.35
CA LEU A 16 81.99 -19.50 19.44
C LEU A 16 81.37 -20.28 18.27
N VAL A 17 82.02 -21.35 17.80
CA VAL A 17 81.46 -22.22 16.74
C VAL A 17 80.35 -23.14 17.27
N VAL A 18 80.43 -23.58 18.53
CA VAL A 18 79.35 -24.39 19.16
C VAL A 18 78.10 -23.55 19.47
N LEU A 19 78.25 -22.24 19.70
CA LEU A 19 77.11 -21.32 19.89
C LEU A 19 76.39 -20.96 18.58
N ALA A 20 77.05 -21.09 17.42
CA ALA A 20 76.44 -20.82 16.12
C ALA A 20 75.59 -21.98 15.57
N THR A 21 75.72 -23.18 16.15
CA THR A 21 74.94 -24.38 15.75
C THR A 21 73.79 -24.73 16.69
N ALA A 22 73.55 -23.93 17.73
CA ALA A 22 72.50 -24.16 18.72
C ALA A 22 71.18 -23.41 18.44
N CYS A 23 71.16 -22.50 17.47
CA CYS A 23 69.91 -22.02 16.88
C CYS A 23 69.57 -22.89 15.67
N LYS A 24 69.03 -24.08 15.92
CA LYS A 24 68.01 -24.58 15.00
C LYS A 24 66.82 -23.65 15.22
N GLU A 25 66.50 -22.84 14.22
CA GLU A 25 65.14 -22.32 14.13
C GLU A 25 64.25 -23.55 14.07
N ASP A 26 63.55 -23.83 15.17
CA ASP A 26 62.42 -24.73 15.13
C ASP A 26 61.44 -24.10 14.15
N ASP A 27 61.43 -24.62 12.92
CA ASP A 27 60.39 -24.37 11.94
C ASP A 27 59.07 -24.59 12.69
N PRO A 28 58.23 -23.55 12.91
CA PRO A 28 57.03 -23.71 13.72
C PRO A 28 56.20 -24.77 13.02
N GLY A 29 56.13 -25.95 13.64
CA GLY A 29 55.68 -27.17 12.97
C GLY A 29 54.41 -26.93 12.15
N GLU A 30 54.36 -27.53 10.96
CA GLU A 30 53.23 -27.45 10.03
C GLU A 30 51.91 -27.35 10.78
N LEU A 31 51.16 -26.27 10.52
CA LEU A 31 49.87 -26.00 11.15
C LEU A 31 48.92 -27.18 10.87
N ASN A 32 48.85 -28.13 11.82
CA ASN A 32 48.00 -29.31 11.69
C ASN A 32 46.61 -28.99 12.26
N LEU A 33 45.80 -28.33 11.43
CA LEU A 33 44.43 -27.98 11.79
C LEU A 33 43.55 -29.23 11.78
N LYS A 34 42.96 -29.56 12.93
CA LYS A 34 41.91 -30.60 13.01
C LYS A 34 40.59 -30.15 12.35
N ARG A 35 40.40 -28.84 12.19
CA ARG A 35 39.17 -28.21 11.73
C ARG A 35 39.46 -26.83 11.15
N ASN A 36 38.69 -26.43 10.14
CA ASN A 36 38.73 -25.09 9.57
C ASN A 36 38.30 -24.03 10.58
N PHE A 37 38.89 -22.83 10.47
CA PHE A 37 38.45 -21.67 11.24
C PHE A 37 37.07 -21.22 10.74
N THR A 38 36.21 -20.79 11.66
CA THR A 38 34.92 -20.19 11.31
C THR A 38 35.16 -18.89 10.54
N PRO A 39 34.40 -18.63 9.45
CA PRO A 39 34.42 -17.33 8.80
C PRO A 39 34.07 -16.23 9.80
N ALA A 40 34.62 -15.03 9.63
CA ALA A 40 34.26 -13.90 10.48
C ALA A 40 33.02 -13.18 9.91
N VAL A 41 32.40 -12.32 10.74
CA VAL A 41 31.21 -11.48 10.51
C VAL A 41 30.58 -11.56 9.11
N ILE A 42 29.27 -11.85 9.09
CA ILE A 42 28.45 -11.70 7.88
C ILE A 42 27.90 -10.27 7.84
N GLU A 43 28.11 -9.60 6.71
CA GLU A 43 27.46 -8.34 6.35
C GLU A 43 26.55 -8.60 5.16
N VAL A 44 25.38 -7.96 5.13
CA VAL A 44 24.44 -8.11 4.02
C VAL A 44 24.10 -6.74 3.45
N GLU A 45 24.34 -6.57 2.15
CA GLU A 45 23.88 -5.39 1.41
C GLU A 45 22.52 -5.72 0.79
N GLU A 46 21.46 -5.12 1.33
CA GLU A 46 20.09 -5.30 0.85
C GLU A 46 19.82 -4.49 -0.43
N GLY A 47 18.97 -5.03 -1.29
CA GLY A 47 18.51 -4.39 -2.51
C GLY A 47 17.08 -4.79 -2.87
N GLU A 48 16.57 -4.19 -3.94
CA GLU A 48 15.17 -4.40 -4.37
C GLU A 48 14.94 -5.80 -4.95
N THR A 49 15.91 -6.35 -5.66
CA THR A 49 15.79 -7.66 -6.35
C THR A 49 16.85 -8.66 -5.91
N GLN A 50 17.82 -8.22 -5.11
CA GLN A 50 18.89 -9.08 -4.61
C GLN A 50 19.43 -8.56 -3.27
N ALA A 51 19.97 -9.46 -2.47
CA ALA A 51 20.80 -9.15 -1.32
C ALA A 51 22.19 -9.78 -1.51
N MET A 52 23.24 -9.01 -1.26
CA MET A 52 24.61 -9.51 -1.32
C MET A 52 25.08 -9.91 0.07
N VAL A 53 25.21 -11.22 0.31
CA VAL A 53 25.70 -11.78 1.57
C VAL A 53 27.22 -11.88 1.48
N GLN A 54 27.94 -11.15 2.33
CA GLN A 54 29.40 -11.09 2.34
C GLN A 54 29.93 -11.56 3.69
N TRP A 55 31.05 -12.26 3.70
CA TRP A 55 31.72 -12.67 4.94
C TRP A 55 33.23 -12.52 4.85
N SER A 56 33.85 -12.37 6.01
CA SER A 56 35.30 -12.41 6.09
C SER A 56 35.81 -13.84 5.98
N ARG A 57 36.82 -14.06 5.12
CA ARG A 57 37.45 -15.38 4.97
C ARG A 57 37.87 -15.98 6.32
N SER A 58 37.88 -17.30 6.36
CA SER A 58 38.45 -18.03 7.49
C SER A 58 39.95 -17.75 7.64
N LEU A 59 40.43 -17.70 8.89
CA LEU A 59 41.84 -17.56 9.17
C LEU A 59 42.64 -18.70 8.51
N PHE A 60 43.78 -18.36 7.91
CA PHE A 60 44.66 -19.27 7.17
C PHE A 60 44.04 -19.89 5.90
N ALA A 61 42.85 -19.46 5.47
CA ALA A 61 42.33 -19.78 4.15
C ALA A 61 42.86 -18.80 3.09
N GLU A 62 43.36 -19.34 1.98
CA GLU A 62 43.65 -18.56 0.79
C GLU A 62 42.38 -18.35 -0.04
N ALA A 63 42.35 -17.31 -0.87
CA ALA A 63 41.19 -17.03 -1.71
C ALA A 63 41.00 -18.18 -2.71
N GLY A 64 39.77 -18.69 -2.80
CA GLY A 64 39.42 -19.79 -3.71
C GLY A 64 39.89 -21.18 -3.28
N THR A 65 40.52 -21.34 -2.12
CA THR A 65 41.07 -22.64 -1.68
C THR A 65 40.16 -23.38 -0.71
N VAL A 66 39.10 -22.76 -0.21
CA VAL A 66 38.13 -23.41 0.69
C VAL A 66 36.73 -23.22 0.14
N GLU A 67 35.90 -24.25 0.31
CA GLU A 67 34.49 -24.20 -0.07
C GLU A 67 33.64 -23.78 1.14
N TYR A 68 32.84 -22.73 0.96
CA TYR A 68 31.86 -22.27 1.93
C TYR A 68 30.49 -22.87 1.62
N GLN A 69 29.75 -23.23 2.66
CA GLN A 69 28.32 -23.52 2.59
C GLN A 69 27.57 -22.33 3.18
N VAL A 70 26.67 -21.76 2.39
CA VAL A 70 25.75 -20.70 2.78
C VAL A 70 24.36 -21.31 2.90
N GLU A 71 23.67 -21.00 3.99
CA GLU A 71 22.28 -21.42 4.21
C GLU A 71 21.46 -20.22 4.68
N LEU A 72 20.25 -20.08 4.16
CA LEU A 72 19.30 -19.05 4.54
C LEU A 72 18.07 -19.68 5.18
N SER A 73 17.51 -19.02 6.19
CA SER A 73 16.32 -19.46 6.93
C SER A 73 15.48 -18.26 7.35
N LYS A 74 14.15 -18.43 7.42
CA LYS A 74 13.24 -17.42 7.98
C LYS A 74 13.38 -17.31 9.51
N THR A 75 14.04 -18.28 10.15
CA THR A 75 14.28 -18.32 11.61
C THR A 75 15.76 -18.47 11.92
N VAL A 76 16.22 -17.78 12.97
CA VAL A 76 17.63 -17.75 13.39
C VAL A 76 18.17 -19.10 13.88
N ASP A 77 17.30 -20.06 14.20
CA ASP A 77 17.69 -21.42 14.61
C ASP A 77 17.97 -22.35 13.42
N PHE A 78 17.63 -21.93 12.20
CA PHE A 78 17.75 -22.70 10.97
C PHE A 78 17.09 -24.09 11.06
N ALA A 79 15.94 -24.16 11.74
CA ALA A 79 15.15 -25.39 11.83
C ALA A 79 14.69 -25.87 10.44
N THR A 80 14.41 -24.94 9.53
CA THR A 80 14.13 -25.22 8.10
C THR A 80 14.97 -24.29 7.25
N VAL A 81 15.86 -24.88 6.44
CA VAL A 81 16.67 -24.14 5.48
C VAL A 81 15.82 -23.85 4.24
N ALA A 82 15.65 -22.58 3.91
CA ALA A 82 14.90 -22.13 2.75
C ALA A 82 15.74 -22.15 1.47
N PHE A 83 17.03 -21.84 1.59
CA PHE A 83 17.97 -21.81 0.47
C PHE A 83 19.36 -22.26 0.94
N THR A 84 20.09 -22.96 0.07
CA THR A 84 21.46 -23.36 0.32
C THR A 84 22.29 -23.28 -0.95
N ALA A 85 23.53 -22.84 -0.82
CA ALA A 85 24.51 -22.81 -1.89
C ALA A 85 25.89 -23.14 -1.36
N THR A 86 26.78 -23.56 -2.25
CA THR A 86 28.22 -23.61 -1.98
C THR A 86 28.96 -22.68 -2.93
N THR A 87 30.04 -22.07 -2.44
CA THR A 87 30.90 -21.19 -3.23
C THR A 87 32.31 -21.17 -2.65
N THR A 88 33.30 -20.88 -3.49
CA THR A 88 34.67 -20.60 -3.07
C THR A 88 34.95 -19.12 -2.85
N ASP A 89 34.00 -18.27 -3.24
CA ASP A 89 34.06 -16.83 -3.03
C ASP A 89 33.67 -16.48 -1.59
N THR A 90 33.90 -15.24 -1.19
CA THR A 90 33.52 -14.70 0.13
C THR A 90 32.24 -13.86 0.08
N GLU A 91 31.48 -14.01 -1.01
CA GLU A 91 30.22 -13.34 -1.24
C GLU A 91 29.25 -14.27 -1.99
N LEU A 92 27.96 -14.02 -1.79
CA LEU A 92 26.89 -14.69 -2.51
C LEU A 92 25.75 -13.70 -2.76
N ALA A 93 25.44 -13.48 -4.03
CA ALA A 93 24.23 -12.77 -4.43
C ALA A 93 23.03 -13.72 -4.32
N VAL A 94 22.04 -13.34 -3.52
CA VAL A 94 20.76 -14.04 -3.40
C VAL A 94 19.69 -13.16 -4.03
N THR A 95 18.88 -13.73 -4.90
CA THR A 95 17.87 -13.00 -5.70
C THR A 95 16.45 -13.28 -5.23
N ASP A 96 15.49 -12.50 -5.74
CA ASP A 96 14.05 -12.73 -5.55
C ASP A 96 13.53 -14.04 -6.19
N ALA A 97 14.36 -14.74 -6.96
CA ALA A 97 14.11 -16.11 -7.41
C ALA A 97 14.53 -17.18 -6.37
N ASP A 98 15.42 -16.83 -5.45
CA ASP A 98 15.97 -17.74 -4.44
C ASP A 98 15.21 -17.67 -3.12
N ILE A 99 14.75 -16.47 -2.74
CA ILE A 99 14.01 -16.19 -1.51
C ILE A 99 12.85 -15.24 -1.75
N GLU A 100 11.84 -15.28 -0.87
CA GLU A 100 10.71 -14.36 -0.92
C GLU A 100 11.15 -12.93 -0.57
N ILE A 101 10.66 -11.95 -1.34
CA ILE A 101 10.84 -10.53 -1.00
C ILE A 101 10.02 -10.15 0.24
N ARG A 102 10.39 -9.04 0.90
CA ARG A 102 9.72 -8.47 2.08
C ARG A 102 9.50 -9.47 3.21
N THR A 103 10.41 -10.44 3.28
CA THR A 103 10.40 -11.52 4.27
C THR A 103 11.75 -11.53 4.93
N ASP A 104 11.78 -11.54 6.27
CA ASP A 104 13.02 -11.61 7.01
C ASP A 104 13.70 -12.97 6.84
N TYR A 105 14.98 -12.94 6.54
CA TYR A 105 15.88 -14.09 6.48
C TYR A 105 17.11 -13.87 7.34
N PHE A 106 17.70 -14.98 7.76
CA PHE A 106 19.01 -15.06 8.40
C PHE A 106 19.91 -15.92 7.53
N ALA A 107 21.15 -15.51 7.33
CA ALA A 107 22.18 -16.28 6.65
C ALA A 107 23.13 -16.90 7.67
N ARG A 108 23.56 -18.14 7.41
CA ARG A 108 24.69 -18.74 8.12
C ARG A 108 25.70 -19.29 7.13
N VAL A 109 26.98 -19.14 7.49
CA VAL A 109 28.10 -19.57 6.64
C VAL A 109 29.07 -20.42 7.46
N LYS A 110 29.51 -21.53 6.87
CA LYS A 110 30.63 -22.33 7.38
C LYS A 110 31.55 -22.74 6.24
N VAL A 111 32.78 -23.11 6.57
CA VAL A 111 33.71 -23.80 5.67
C VAL A 111 33.42 -25.29 5.71
N LEU A 112 33.31 -25.93 4.55
CA LEU A 112 33.17 -27.39 4.43
C LEU A 112 34.46 -28.13 4.79
N ALA A 113 34.35 -29.43 5.06
CA ALA A 113 35.52 -30.25 5.34
C ALA A 113 36.33 -30.50 4.05
N GLU A 114 37.66 -30.45 4.16
CA GLU A 114 38.57 -30.76 3.04
C GLU A 114 39.68 -31.70 3.51
N GLY A 115 39.83 -32.84 2.83
CA GLY A 115 40.84 -33.85 3.17
C GLY A 115 40.73 -34.34 4.63
N THR A 116 41.76 -34.08 5.44
CA THR A 116 41.80 -34.46 6.86
C THR A 116 41.36 -33.34 7.82
N VAL A 117 41.00 -32.18 7.29
CA VAL A 117 40.58 -31.00 8.06
C VAL A 117 39.05 -30.96 8.11
N GLY A 118 38.46 -30.97 9.30
CA GLY A 118 37.00 -30.92 9.48
C GLY A 118 36.39 -29.55 9.12
N GLU A 119 35.07 -29.53 8.90
CA GLU A 119 34.27 -28.32 8.65
C GLU A 119 34.32 -27.31 9.81
N SER A 120 34.17 -26.01 9.56
CA SER A 120 34.13 -25.02 10.64
C SER A 120 32.79 -25.00 11.40
N GLY A 121 32.70 -24.19 12.46
CA GLY A 121 31.39 -23.77 12.96
C GLY A 121 30.70 -22.79 12.00
N TYR A 122 29.45 -22.46 12.28
CA TYR A 122 28.73 -21.42 11.55
C TYR A 122 28.97 -20.03 12.16
N VAL A 123 29.08 -19.02 11.31
CA VAL A 123 28.77 -17.62 11.63
C VAL A 123 27.36 -17.32 11.13
N VAL A 124 26.62 -16.46 11.83
CA VAL A 124 25.21 -16.12 11.53
C VAL A 124 25.06 -14.61 11.38
N SER A 125 24.26 -14.16 10.41
CA SER A 125 23.97 -12.74 10.15
C SER A 125 22.89 -12.19 11.09
N GLU A 126 22.72 -10.87 11.08
CA GLU A 126 21.45 -10.26 11.49
C GLU A 126 20.34 -10.57 10.49
N ALA A 127 19.09 -10.23 10.83
CA ALA A 127 17.98 -10.36 9.91
C ALA A 127 18.17 -9.41 8.71
N PHE A 128 17.87 -9.89 7.51
CA PHE A 128 17.88 -9.10 6.29
C PHE A 128 16.74 -9.52 5.38
N GLN A 129 16.44 -8.69 4.37
CA GLN A 129 15.45 -9.03 3.35
C GLN A 129 15.79 -8.42 1.98
N ILE A 130 15.22 -9.01 0.94
CA ILE A 130 15.09 -8.33 -0.36
C ILE A 130 13.85 -7.44 -0.26
N THR A 131 14.00 -6.13 -0.44
CA THR A 131 12.92 -5.17 -0.16
C THR A 131 11.79 -5.20 -1.20
N GLY A 132 12.08 -5.67 -2.41
CA GLY A 132 11.17 -5.57 -3.55
C GLY A 132 11.19 -4.20 -4.22
N GLU A 133 10.83 -4.16 -5.49
CA GLU A 133 10.62 -2.91 -6.23
C GLU A 133 9.49 -2.08 -5.61
N GLN A 134 9.55 -0.75 -5.82
CA GLN A 134 8.51 0.20 -5.47
C GLN A 134 8.21 1.15 -6.63
N ILE A 135 7.14 0.85 -7.37
CA ILE A 135 6.69 1.72 -8.47
C ILE A 135 5.52 2.62 -8.09
N PHE A 136 4.80 2.38 -6.99
CA PHE A 136 3.71 3.27 -6.60
C PHE A 136 4.26 4.68 -6.33
N LEU A 137 3.52 5.67 -6.83
CA LEU A 137 3.77 7.06 -6.47
C LEU A 137 3.10 7.35 -5.12
N PRO A 138 3.60 8.35 -4.37
CA PRO A 138 2.92 8.81 -3.16
C PRO A 138 1.47 9.17 -3.45
N LEU A 139 0.55 8.63 -2.64
CA LEU A 139 -0.87 8.84 -2.81
C LEU A 139 -1.30 10.18 -2.19
N ALA A 140 -1.91 11.05 -3.00
CA ALA A 140 -2.39 12.34 -2.52
C ALA A 140 -3.75 12.20 -1.80
N GLU A 141 -4.03 13.08 -0.83
CA GLU A 141 -5.32 13.07 -0.14
C GLU A 141 -6.52 13.33 -1.07
N SER A 142 -6.30 14.03 -2.20
CA SER A 142 -7.33 14.24 -3.23
C SER A 142 -7.67 12.97 -4.00
N ASP A 143 -6.79 11.98 -4.00
CA ASP A 143 -6.94 10.71 -4.70
C ASP A 143 -7.58 9.62 -3.81
N ILE A 144 -8.08 10.01 -2.64
CA ILE A 144 -8.80 9.12 -1.72
C ILE A 144 -10.16 9.73 -1.38
N ILE A 145 -11.23 8.95 -1.52
CA ILE A 145 -12.57 9.28 -1.01
C ILE A 145 -13.04 8.20 -0.04
N ASP A 146 -14.31 8.28 0.37
CA ASP A 146 -14.90 7.37 1.34
C ASP A 146 -15.06 5.95 0.82
N ASN A 147 -15.19 5.75 -0.49
CA ASN A 147 -15.46 4.44 -1.08
C ASN A 147 -14.55 4.09 -2.27
N ALA A 148 -13.51 4.87 -2.52
CA ALA A 148 -12.61 4.65 -3.63
C ALA A 148 -11.25 5.33 -3.43
N ALA A 149 -10.25 4.86 -4.17
CA ALA A 149 -8.94 5.49 -4.30
C ALA A 149 -8.43 5.43 -5.75
N ILE A 150 -7.62 6.41 -6.15
CA ILE A 150 -6.90 6.42 -7.42
C ILE A 150 -5.45 6.09 -7.14
N LEU A 151 -4.99 4.92 -7.58
CA LEU A 151 -3.60 4.52 -7.44
C LEU A 151 -2.83 4.88 -8.73
N SER A 152 -1.66 5.47 -8.58
CA SER A 152 -0.77 5.83 -9.70
C SER A 152 0.63 5.27 -9.45
N TRP A 153 1.35 4.95 -10.52
CA TRP A 153 2.68 4.38 -10.45
C TRP A 153 3.62 4.98 -11.51
N THR A 154 4.92 4.78 -11.33
CA THR A 154 5.91 5.05 -12.37
C THR A 154 5.66 4.11 -13.53
N PHE A 155 5.50 4.64 -14.74
CA PHE A 155 5.16 3.85 -15.92
C PHE A 155 6.12 2.66 -16.11
N GLN A 156 5.52 1.47 -16.17
CA GLN A 156 6.20 0.23 -16.50
C GLN A 156 5.27 -0.59 -17.39
N ALA A 157 5.76 -1.03 -18.54
CA ALA A 157 4.95 -1.80 -19.47
C ALA A 157 4.58 -3.17 -18.89
N GLY A 158 3.31 -3.54 -19.01
CA GLY A 158 2.80 -4.88 -18.70
C GLY A 158 2.44 -5.09 -17.23
N ILE A 159 2.00 -4.05 -16.52
CA ILE A 159 1.32 -4.23 -15.24
C ILE A 159 0.01 -4.99 -15.48
N THR A 160 -0.26 -5.99 -14.65
CA THR A 160 -1.37 -6.94 -14.85
C THR A 160 -2.47 -6.79 -13.82
N SER A 161 -2.11 -6.52 -12.56
CA SER A 161 -3.09 -6.45 -11.48
C SER A 161 -2.62 -5.59 -10.31
N ILE A 162 -3.59 -5.18 -9.50
CA ILE A 162 -3.39 -4.61 -8.17
C ILE A 162 -4.23 -5.41 -7.19
N VAL A 163 -3.63 -5.91 -6.12
CA VAL A 163 -4.33 -6.55 -5.00
C VAL A 163 -4.55 -5.52 -3.91
N ILE A 164 -5.77 -5.43 -3.40
CA ILE A 164 -6.19 -4.53 -2.33
C ILE A 164 -6.63 -5.36 -1.13
N THR A 165 -5.93 -5.20 -0.02
CA THR A 165 -6.16 -5.94 1.21
C THR A 165 -6.64 -4.99 2.31
N PRO A 166 -7.91 -5.05 2.74
CA PRO A 166 -8.39 -4.32 3.91
C PRO A 166 -7.73 -4.84 5.19
N GLU A 167 -7.50 -3.95 6.15
CA GLU A 167 -7.04 -4.35 7.48
C GLU A 167 -8.04 -5.31 8.14
N GLY A 168 -7.62 -6.55 8.37
CA GLY A 168 -8.45 -7.59 8.96
C GLY A 168 -9.46 -8.25 8.02
N GLY A 169 -9.37 -8.03 6.70
CA GLY A 169 -10.22 -8.70 5.70
C GLY A 169 -9.43 -9.40 4.60
N ASP A 170 -10.18 -9.99 3.66
CA ASP A 170 -9.61 -10.78 2.56
C ASP A 170 -9.10 -9.90 1.40
N PRO A 171 -8.01 -10.30 0.73
CA PRO A 171 -7.49 -9.59 -0.44
C PRO A 171 -8.46 -9.66 -1.62
N VAL A 172 -8.59 -8.54 -2.34
CA VAL A 172 -9.37 -8.44 -3.58
C VAL A 172 -8.45 -8.04 -4.72
N GLU A 173 -8.45 -8.83 -5.80
CA GLU A 173 -7.65 -8.54 -7.00
C GLU A 173 -8.44 -7.68 -8.00
N TYR A 174 -7.79 -6.63 -8.48
CA TYR A 174 -8.26 -5.75 -9.52
C TYR A 174 -7.36 -5.89 -10.76
N ALA A 175 -7.93 -6.40 -11.86
CA ALA A 175 -7.22 -6.47 -13.14
C ALA A 175 -6.88 -5.07 -13.66
N VAL A 176 -5.67 -4.89 -14.17
CA VAL A 176 -5.22 -3.66 -14.84
C VAL A 176 -5.37 -3.86 -16.34
N THR A 177 -6.21 -3.04 -16.96
CA THR A 177 -6.39 -3.05 -18.42
C THR A 177 -5.16 -2.47 -19.13
N THR A 178 -5.03 -2.70 -20.44
CA THR A 178 -3.93 -2.15 -21.23
C THR A 178 -3.89 -0.62 -21.19
N ASP A 179 -5.06 0.04 -21.22
CA ASP A 179 -5.13 1.50 -21.16
C ASP A 179 -4.71 2.01 -19.77
N GLU A 180 -5.21 1.40 -18.69
CA GLU A 180 -4.78 1.74 -17.32
C GLU A 180 -3.28 1.50 -17.09
N SER A 181 -2.71 0.41 -17.65
CA SER A 181 -1.27 0.15 -17.58
C SER A 181 -0.46 1.20 -18.34
N ASN A 182 -0.97 1.72 -19.45
CA ASN A 182 -0.31 2.76 -20.24
C ASN A 182 -0.40 4.14 -19.59
N ASP A 183 -1.56 4.44 -19.00
CA ASP A 183 -1.81 5.68 -18.26
C ASP A 183 -1.13 5.69 -16.87
N ALA A 184 -0.63 4.52 -16.44
CA ALA A 184 0.01 4.28 -15.15
C ALA A 184 -0.86 4.70 -13.94
N ARG A 185 -2.16 4.44 -14.06
CA ARG A 185 -3.19 4.86 -13.11
C ARG A 185 -4.38 3.91 -13.13
N LYS A 186 -4.95 3.63 -11.96
CA LYS A 186 -6.19 2.86 -11.81
C LYS A 186 -7.09 3.44 -10.73
N LEU A 187 -8.40 3.49 -11.01
CA LEU A 187 -9.44 3.72 -10.01
C LEU A 187 -9.78 2.38 -9.35
N ILE A 188 -9.72 2.35 -8.02
CA ILE A 188 -10.19 1.26 -7.17
C ILE A 188 -11.45 1.76 -6.46
N ASP A 189 -12.60 1.21 -6.80
CA ASP A 189 -13.91 1.53 -6.22
C ASP A 189 -14.40 0.41 -5.28
N ASP A 190 -15.66 0.51 -4.84
CA ASP A 190 -16.31 -0.43 -3.91
C ASP A 190 -15.53 -0.70 -2.61
N LEU A 191 -14.79 0.31 -2.14
CA LEU A 191 -14.10 0.28 -0.85
C LEU A 191 -15.03 0.67 0.30
N SER A 192 -14.72 0.15 1.49
CA SER A 192 -15.36 0.55 2.74
C SER A 192 -14.73 1.85 3.25
N GLY A 193 -15.56 2.75 3.79
CA GLY A 193 -15.09 4.00 4.39
C GLY A 193 -14.38 3.80 5.72
N ASN A 194 -13.53 4.77 6.07
CA ASN A 194 -12.72 4.77 7.29
C ASN A 194 -11.94 3.45 7.50
N THR A 195 -11.44 2.86 6.41
CA THR A 195 -10.79 1.55 6.42
C THR A 195 -9.37 1.68 5.90
N ASN A 196 -8.42 1.08 6.60
CA ASN A 196 -7.03 1.01 6.19
C ASN A 196 -6.84 -0.13 5.18
N TYR A 197 -6.09 0.12 4.13
CA TYR A 197 -5.83 -0.80 3.02
C TYR A 197 -4.34 -0.88 2.74
N THR A 198 -3.89 -2.09 2.39
CA THR A 198 -2.61 -2.31 1.71
C THR A 198 -2.90 -2.62 0.23
N ALA A 199 -2.32 -1.84 -0.67
CA ALA A 199 -2.30 -2.12 -2.10
C ALA A 199 -0.95 -2.73 -2.49
N GLU A 200 -0.99 -3.71 -3.39
CA GLU A 200 0.21 -4.30 -3.99
C GLU A 200 0.03 -4.42 -5.50
N ILE A 201 1.01 -3.96 -6.28
CA ILE A 201 0.95 -3.92 -7.75
C ILE A 201 1.82 -5.01 -8.36
N PHE A 202 1.32 -5.66 -9.41
CA PHE A 202 1.97 -6.84 -9.99
C PHE A 202 2.19 -6.73 -11.51
N LYS A 203 3.27 -7.38 -11.95
CA LYS A 203 3.55 -7.70 -13.34
C LYS A 203 3.63 -9.22 -13.48
N GLY A 204 2.54 -9.83 -13.95
CA GLY A 204 2.33 -11.27 -13.81
C GLY A 204 2.27 -11.61 -12.32
N ASP A 205 3.13 -12.51 -11.87
CA ASP A 205 3.21 -12.93 -10.46
C ASP A 205 4.27 -12.13 -9.66
N VAL A 206 4.97 -11.19 -10.31
CA VAL A 206 6.05 -10.43 -9.68
C VAL A 206 5.51 -9.14 -9.09
N SER A 207 5.68 -8.98 -7.77
CA SER A 207 5.37 -7.74 -7.07
C SER A 207 6.26 -6.60 -7.53
N LYS A 208 5.67 -5.42 -7.70
CA LYS A 208 6.33 -4.19 -8.17
C LYS A 208 6.20 -3.02 -7.21
N GLY A 209 5.50 -3.20 -6.09
CA GLY A 209 5.38 -2.16 -5.09
C GLY A 209 4.23 -2.41 -4.15
N THR A 210 4.31 -1.79 -2.98
CA THR A 210 3.22 -1.80 -2.01
C THR A 210 3.01 -0.40 -1.43
N ILE A 211 1.76 -0.02 -1.19
CA ILE A 211 1.43 1.25 -0.54
C ILE A 211 0.26 1.03 0.41
N GLN A 212 0.22 1.79 1.51
CA GLN A 212 -0.90 1.78 2.44
C GLN A 212 -1.67 3.10 2.35
N PHE A 213 -2.99 3.02 2.50
CA PHE A 213 -3.85 4.18 2.52
C PHE A 213 -5.12 3.92 3.33
N THR A 214 -5.73 4.98 3.83
CA THR A 214 -6.99 4.90 4.58
C THR A 214 -8.06 5.68 3.85
N THR A 215 -9.17 5.01 3.52
CA THR A 215 -10.34 5.67 2.93
C THR A 215 -10.92 6.69 3.90
N LYS A 216 -11.55 7.74 3.35
CA LYS A 216 -12.16 8.79 4.19
C LYS A 216 -13.36 8.25 4.95
N ALA A 217 -13.73 8.94 6.02
CA ALA A 217 -14.95 8.62 6.74
C ALA A 217 -16.17 8.73 5.80
N PRO A 218 -17.08 7.74 5.80
CA PRO A 218 -18.30 7.82 5.02
C PRO A 218 -19.23 8.88 5.60
N LEU A 219 -20.27 9.24 4.84
CA LEU A 219 -21.37 10.02 5.38
C LEU A 219 -22.05 9.23 6.50
N GLU A 220 -22.41 9.92 7.59
CA GLU A 220 -23.14 9.32 8.71
C GLU A 220 -24.66 9.49 8.54
N GLY A 221 -25.42 8.44 8.85
CA GLY A 221 -26.89 8.46 8.88
C GLY A 221 -27.50 7.06 8.81
N ASP A 222 -28.71 6.90 9.36
CA ASP A 222 -29.35 5.59 9.49
C ASP A 222 -29.90 5.02 8.18
N ASN A 223 -30.21 5.89 7.20
CA ASN A 223 -30.92 5.54 5.97
C ASN A 223 -30.24 6.14 4.74
N ILE A 224 -29.00 5.73 4.46
CA ILE A 224 -28.24 6.20 3.30
C ILE A 224 -28.67 5.44 2.04
N VAL A 225 -29.06 6.20 1.02
CA VAL A 225 -29.35 5.73 -0.33
C VAL A 225 -28.27 6.29 -1.26
N ASP A 226 -27.23 5.50 -1.51
CA ASP A 226 -26.12 5.90 -2.35
C ASP A 226 -26.43 5.63 -3.84
N LEU A 227 -26.54 6.70 -4.63
CA LEU A 227 -26.84 6.65 -6.05
C LEU A 227 -25.57 6.89 -6.91
N ARG A 228 -24.38 6.93 -6.30
CA ARG A 228 -23.12 7.26 -7.01
C ARG A 228 -22.71 6.22 -8.05
N SER A 229 -23.04 4.95 -7.84
CA SER A 229 -22.71 3.85 -8.77
C SER A 229 -23.67 3.80 -9.97
N ILE A 230 -24.82 4.47 -9.91
CA ILE A 230 -25.81 4.47 -10.99
C ILE A 230 -25.48 5.61 -11.96
N THR A 231 -24.93 5.25 -13.12
CA THR A 231 -24.56 6.20 -14.18
C THR A 231 -25.43 6.00 -15.42
N GLY A 232 -25.61 7.06 -16.22
CA GLY A 232 -26.41 7.01 -17.46
C GLY A 232 -27.93 7.10 -17.26
N ASP A 233 -28.42 7.12 -16.03
CA ASP A 233 -29.83 7.36 -15.70
C ASP A 233 -30.04 8.72 -15.02
N PRO A 234 -30.45 9.76 -15.76
CA PRO A 234 -30.70 11.07 -15.16
C PRO A 234 -31.98 11.11 -14.31
N ASN A 235 -32.88 10.13 -14.39
CA ASN A 235 -34.14 10.15 -13.64
C ASN A 235 -34.04 9.41 -12.30
N VAL A 236 -32.95 8.66 -12.05
CA VAL A 236 -32.77 7.80 -10.87
C VAL A 236 -33.14 8.49 -9.55
N LEU A 237 -32.75 9.75 -9.34
CA LEU A 237 -33.10 10.50 -8.13
C LEU A 237 -34.62 10.70 -8.00
N MET A 238 -35.27 11.16 -9.06
CA MET A 238 -36.71 11.41 -9.09
C MET A 238 -37.48 10.12 -8.86
N ASP A 239 -37.09 9.05 -9.54
CA ASP A 239 -37.74 7.74 -9.44
C ASP A 239 -37.56 7.17 -8.03
N THR A 240 -36.36 7.30 -7.44
CA THR A 240 -36.09 6.89 -6.07
C THR A 240 -36.94 7.68 -5.07
N LEU A 241 -37.04 9.00 -5.22
CA LEU A 241 -37.87 9.85 -4.36
C LEU A 241 -39.37 9.59 -4.51
N ALA A 242 -39.81 9.05 -5.65
CA ALA A 242 -41.20 8.64 -5.87
C ALA A 242 -41.52 7.28 -5.22
N THR A 243 -40.51 6.51 -4.83
CA THR A 243 -40.71 5.27 -4.04
C THR A 243 -40.93 5.55 -2.56
N ASN A 244 -41.46 4.58 -1.82
CA ASN A 244 -41.57 4.69 -0.37
C ASN A 244 -40.19 4.48 0.29
N PHE A 245 -39.51 5.56 0.68
CA PHE A 245 -38.23 5.54 1.40
C PHE A 245 -38.40 5.79 2.91
N ALA A 246 -37.41 5.47 3.74
CA ALA A 246 -37.48 5.68 5.19
C ALA A 246 -37.44 7.17 5.57
N ASP A 247 -38.16 7.60 6.61
CA ASP A 247 -38.09 9.00 7.05
C ASP A 247 -36.67 9.34 7.53
N GLY A 248 -36.16 10.50 7.11
CA GLY A 248 -34.78 10.93 7.36
C GLY A 248 -33.73 10.36 6.40
N SER A 249 -34.13 9.77 5.27
CA SER A 249 -33.19 9.22 4.28
C SER A 249 -32.22 10.26 3.71
N ILE A 250 -30.98 9.83 3.43
CA ILE A 250 -29.92 10.64 2.80
C ILE A 250 -29.65 10.09 1.41
N PHE A 251 -29.98 10.85 0.37
CA PHE A 251 -29.72 10.53 -1.02
C PHE A 251 -28.37 11.12 -1.43
N VAL A 252 -27.40 10.25 -1.73
CA VAL A 252 -26.04 10.65 -2.10
C VAL A 252 -25.90 10.59 -3.62
N LEU A 253 -25.58 11.72 -4.24
CA LEU A 253 -25.48 11.87 -5.68
C LEU A 253 -24.03 11.89 -6.14
N LYS A 254 -23.79 11.36 -7.35
CA LYS A 254 -22.49 11.48 -8.02
C LYS A 254 -22.26 12.92 -8.47
N ARG A 255 -21.07 13.43 -8.17
CA ARG A 255 -20.61 14.75 -8.65
C ARG A 255 -20.45 14.76 -10.16
N GLY A 256 -20.64 15.93 -10.78
CA GLY A 256 -20.57 16.11 -12.23
C GLY A 256 -21.76 15.54 -13.04
N LEU A 257 -22.63 14.74 -12.44
CA LEU A 257 -23.85 14.24 -13.10
C LEU A 257 -25.04 15.19 -12.95
N THR A 258 -25.98 15.08 -13.89
CA THR A 258 -27.26 15.81 -13.87
C THR A 258 -28.42 14.86 -13.65
N TYR A 259 -29.27 15.19 -12.67
CA TYR A 259 -30.46 14.47 -12.27
C TYR A 259 -31.70 15.31 -12.58
N ASN A 260 -32.63 14.76 -13.35
CA ASN A 260 -33.82 15.47 -13.82
C ASN A 260 -34.98 15.32 -12.84
N LEU A 261 -35.63 16.44 -12.53
CA LEU A 261 -36.96 16.51 -11.91
C LEU A 261 -37.96 16.96 -12.97
N SER A 262 -38.40 16.00 -13.77
CA SER A 262 -39.29 16.25 -14.91
C SER A 262 -40.77 16.23 -14.55
N THR A 263 -41.14 15.59 -13.44
CA THR A 263 -42.50 15.51 -12.90
C THR A 263 -42.53 16.05 -11.47
N ALA A 264 -43.72 16.35 -10.96
CA ALA A 264 -43.85 16.84 -9.59
C ALA A 264 -43.56 15.70 -8.61
N VAL A 265 -42.58 15.90 -7.72
CA VAL A 265 -42.26 14.95 -6.65
C VAL A 265 -43.00 15.38 -5.39
N ASN A 266 -44.00 14.59 -4.99
CA ASN A 266 -44.79 14.83 -3.79
C ASN A 266 -44.07 14.19 -2.60
N VAL A 267 -43.60 15.02 -1.67
CA VAL A 267 -42.85 14.56 -0.49
C VAL A 267 -43.75 14.52 0.73
N ASN A 268 -43.52 13.52 1.59
CA ASN A 268 -44.25 13.32 2.84
C ASN A 268 -43.34 13.03 4.05
N LYS A 269 -42.03 13.04 3.85
CA LYS A 269 -40.99 12.66 4.81
C LYS A 269 -39.83 13.65 4.81
N SER A 270 -39.06 13.62 5.87
CA SER A 270 -37.75 14.26 5.97
C SER A 270 -36.75 13.56 5.07
N PHE A 271 -35.86 14.32 4.42
CA PHE A 271 -34.76 13.76 3.64
C PHE A 271 -33.63 14.77 3.44
N THR A 272 -32.46 14.25 3.11
CA THR A 272 -31.32 15.04 2.64
C THR A 272 -30.96 14.61 1.22
N ILE A 273 -30.68 15.55 0.33
CA ILE A 273 -30.02 15.28 -0.94
C ILE A 273 -28.66 15.97 -0.92
N VAL A 274 -27.61 15.21 -1.17
CA VAL A 274 -26.23 15.67 -1.04
C VAL A 274 -25.36 15.18 -2.18
N SER A 275 -24.44 16.01 -2.67
CA SER A 275 -23.34 15.52 -3.51
C SER A 275 -22.36 14.73 -2.65
N GLY A 276 -22.14 13.46 -2.95
CA GLY A 276 -21.13 12.66 -2.28
C GLY A 276 -19.70 13.15 -2.56
N ALA A 277 -18.74 12.57 -1.87
CA ALA A 277 -17.34 12.73 -2.25
C ALA A 277 -17.09 12.06 -3.61
N ASP A 278 -16.25 12.71 -4.41
CA ASP A 278 -15.86 12.27 -5.75
C ASP A 278 -14.52 12.93 -6.10
N PHE A 279 -13.88 12.46 -7.17
CA PHE A 279 -12.59 12.98 -7.65
C PHE A 279 -12.74 14.20 -8.56
N VAL A 280 -13.98 14.58 -8.89
CA VAL A 280 -14.30 15.76 -9.70
C VAL A 280 -14.83 16.91 -8.83
N PRO A 281 -14.44 18.17 -9.12
CA PRO A 281 -14.83 19.32 -8.31
C PRO A 281 -16.30 19.75 -8.51
N GLU A 282 -16.93 19.37 -9.63
CA GLU A 282 -18.30 19.77 -9.98
C GLU A 282 -19.31 19.22 -8.97
N LEU A 283 -20.32 20.02 -8.61
CA LEU A 283 -21.42 19.55 -7.77
C LEU A 283 -22.35 18.64 -8.59
N ALA A 284 -23.01 17.70 -7.92
CA ALA A 284 -24.16 17.03 -8.53
C ALA A 284 -25.23 18.07 -8.86
N THR A 285 -25.83 17.91 -10.03
CA THR A 285 -26.77 18.89 -10.58
C THR A 285 -28.18 18.35 -10.55
N ILE A 286 -29.14 19.11 -10.02
CA ILE A 286 -30.56 18.82 -10.16
C ILE A 286 -31.17 19.80 -11.15
N PHE A 287 -31.69 19.27 -12.27
CA PHE A 287 -32.34 20.03 -13.32
C PHE A 287 -33.87 19.93 -13.22
N PHE A 288 -34.52 21.08 -13.11
CA PHE A 288 -35.95 21.20 -12.85
C PHE A 288 -36.71 21.63 -14.12
N THR A 289 -37.57 20.76 -14.63
CA THR A 289 -38.71 21.18 -15.49
C THR A 289 -40.03 21.10 -14.73
N SER A 290 -40.00 20.57 -13.51
CA SER A 290 -41.07 20.55 -12.52
C SER A 290 -40.56 21.04 -11.16
N ASN A 291 -41.14 20.57 -10.06
CA ASN A 291 -40.87 21.03 -8.70
C ASN A 291 -41.12 19.94 -7.66
N PHE A 292 -40.61 20.14 -6.46
CA PHE A 292 -41.11 19.46 -5.28
C PHE A 292 -42.48 20.02 -4.87
N ASN A 293 -43.34 19.15 -4.35
CA ASN A 293 -44.65 19.47 -3.78
C ASN A 293 -44.85 18.65 -2.50
N LEU A 294 -45.91 18.92 -1.75
CA LEU A 294 -46.32 18.07 -0.65
C LEU A 294 -47.34 17.03 -1.11
N GLU A 295 -47.27 15.84 -0.53
CA GLU A 295 -48.43 14.95 -0.50
C GLU A 295 -49.54 15.57 0.38
N ALA A 296 -50.81 15.30 0.07
CA ALA A 296 -51.92 15.82 0.86
C ALA A 296 -51.84 15.34 2.31
N SER A 297 -51.98 16.28 3.26
CA SER A 297 -51.85 16.04 4.70
C SER A 297 -50.46 15.57 5.15
N ALA A 298 -49.43 15.74 4.32
CA ALA A 298 -48.06 15.43 4.68
C ALA A 298 -47.56 16.23 5.89
N ASN A 299 -46.73 15.59 6.72
CA ASN A 299 -45.97 16.21 7.79
C ASN A 299 -44.49 15.82 7.64
N ALA A 300 -43.76 16.60 6.85
CA ALA A 300 -42.32 16.42 6.70
C ALA A 300 -41.58 17.23 7.77
N GLY A 301 -40.64 16.61 8.49
CA GLY A 301 -39.86 17.29 9.51
C GLY A 301 -38.84 18.26 8.91
N THR A 302 -37.79 17.72 8.29
CA THR A 302 -36.67 18.50 7.75
C THR A 302 -36.28 18.04 6.34
N ILE A 303 -36.16 18.98 5.41
CA ILE A 303 -35.65 18.73 4.06
C ILE A 303 -34.37 19.52 3.85
N VAL A 304 -33.28 18.84 3.47
CA VAL A 304 -31.94 19.44 3.30
C VAL A 304 -31.43 19.20 1.89
N PHE A 305 -30.90 20.25 1.27
CA PHE A 305 -30.12 20.19 0.04
C PHE A 305 -28.70 20.65 0.38
N LYS A 306 -27.69 19.82 0.09
CA LYS A 306 -26.30 20.09 0.48
C LYS A 306 -25.33 19.88 -0.67
N ASP A 307 -24.47 20.86 -0.91
CA ASP A 307 -23.42 20.78 -1.94
C ASP A 307 -24.00 20.53 -3.34
N LEU A 308 -25.11 21.16 -3.72
CA LEU A 308 -25.78 20.91 -5.00
C LEU A 308 -25.73 22.12 -5.94
N TYR A 309 -25.73 21.83 -7.25
CA TYR A 309 -26.09 22.80 -8.27
C TYR A 309 -27.54 22.56 -8.70
N MET A 310 -28.40 23.58 -8.62
CA MET A 310 -29.83 23.43 -8.87
C MET A 310 -30.30 24.48 -9.85
N TYR A 311 -31.01 24.05 -10.89
CA TYR A 311 -31.50 24.98 -11.91
C TYR A 311 -32.70 24.52 -12.67
N SER A 312 -33.43 25.46 -13.27
CA SER A 312 -34.60 25.14 -14.07
C SER A 312 -34.50 25.59 -15.53
N ASP A 313 -35.41 25.09 -16.34
CA ASP A 313 -35.56 25.44 -17.75
C ASP A 313 -35.99 26.91 -18.00
N ASN A 314 -36.60 27.60 -17.02
CA ASN A 314 -37.05 28.99 -17.16
C ASN A 314 -37.18 29.73 -15.83
N TYR A 315 -37.07 31.07 -15.85
CA TYR A 315 -37.19 31.88 -14.63
C TYR A 315 -38.60 32.49 -14.42
N SER A 316 -39.56 32.26 -15.32
CA SER A 316 -40.88 32.92 -15.28
C SER A 316 -41.93 32.17 -14.46
N GLY A 317 -41.80 30.86 -14.32
CA GLY A 317 -42.81 30.02 -13.67
C GLY A 317 -42.26 28.86 -12.84
N ARG A 318 -40.94 28.79 -12.61
CA ARG A 318 -40.32 27.68 -11.89
C ARG A 318 -39.99 28.01 -10.46
N TYR A 319 -40.14 26.99 -9.62
CA TYR A 319 -39.83 27.00 -8.22
C TYR A 319 -39.17 25.68 -7.84
N VAL A 320 -38.32 25.67 -6.82
CA VAL A 320 -37.82 24.41 -6.24
C VAL A 320 -38.99 23.71 -5.56
N PHE A 321 -39.78 24.45 -4.77
CA PHE A 321 -41.02 24.01 -4.16
C PHE A 321 -42.20 24.84 -4.66
N ASN A 322 -43.22 24.16 -5.17
CA ASN A 322 -44.48 24.79 -5.60
C ASN A 322 -45.65 24.07 -4.92
N ILE A 323 -45.85 24.40 -3.64
CA ILE A 323 -46.75 23.68 -2.74
C ILE A 323 -48.19 24.11 -2.99
N ASN A 324 -49.03 23.14 -3.37
CA ASN A 324 -50.47 23.34 -3.60
C ASN A 324 -51.39 22.44 -2.77
N GLN A 325 -50.80 21.60 -1.90
CA GLN A 325 -51.52 20.72 -0.98
C GLN A 325 -51.39 21.22 0.46
N VAL A 326 -52.44 21.04 1.26
CA VAL A 326 -52.41 21.30 2.71
C VAL A 326 -51.47 20.28 3.37
N GLY A 327 -50.52 20.77 4.14
CA GLY A 327 -49.54 19.97 4.89
C GLY A 327 -48.54 20.87 5.60
N SER A 328 -47.52 20.27 6.23
CA SER A 328 -46.45 21.00 6.91
C SER A 328 -45.07 20.48 6.53
N ILE A 329 -44.13 21.41 6.39
CA ILE A 329 -42.69 21.15 6.38
C ILE A 329 -42.10 21.94 7.55
N GLY A 330 -41.44 21.27 8.49
CA GLY A 330 -40.83 21.94 9.64
C GLY A 330 -39.67 22.86 9.23
N LYS A 331 -38.71 22.32 8.48
CA LYS A 331 -37.52 23.07 8.02
C LYS A 331 -37.15 22.70 6.58
N ILE A 332 -36.81 23.72 5.78
CA ILE A 332 -36.13 23.56 4.49
C ILE A 332 -34.78 24.24 4.59
N GLU A 333 -33.71 23.53 4.26
CA GLU A 333 -32.34 24.00 4.41
C GLU A 333 -31.54 23.81 3.12
N PHE A 334 -30.79 24.84 2.73
CA PHE A 334 -29.86 24.80 1.59
C PHE A 334 -28.45 25.12 2.10
N GLN A 335 -27.56 24.14 2.05
CA GLN A 335 -26.18 24.27 2.51
C GLN A 335 -25.24 24.20 1.30
N ASN A 336 -24.38 25.21 1.15
CA ASN A 336 -23.41 25.28 0.04
C ASN A 336 -24.00 24.98 -1.35
N CYS A 337 -25.25 25.40 -1.58
CA CYS A 337 -25.94 25.18 -2.84
C CYS A 337 -25.77 26.38 -3.78
N LYS A 338 -25.60 26.10 -5.07
CA LYS A 338 -25.70 27.09 -6.14
C LYS A 338 -27.07 26.94 -6.80
N ILE A 339 -27.97 27.90 -6.60
CA ILE A 339 -29.34 27.84 -7.12
C ILE A 339 -29.57 28.96 -8.11
N HIS A 340 -29.94 28.62 -9.35
CA HIS A 340 -30.10 29.61 -10.41
C HIS A 340 -31.33 29.38 -11.30
N ARG A 341 -31.78 30.44 -11.97
CA ARG A 341 -32.87 30.40 -12.97
C ARG A 341 -34.18 29.85 -12.40
N PHE A 342 -34.64 30.38 -11.26
CA PHE A 342 -35.99 30.15 -10.74
C PHE A 342 -36.71 31.49 -10.55
N ARG A 343 -38.04 31.50 -10.61
CA ARG A 343 -38.84 32.68 -10.22
C ARG A 343 -38.72 32.95 -8.72
N GLY A 344 -38.70 31.88 -7.94
CA GLY A 344 -38.49 31.89 -6.50
C GLY A 344 -38.17 30.48 -6.02
N ILE A 345 -37.66 30.32 -4.81
CA ILE A 345 -37.33 28.99 -4.28
C ILE A 345 -38.59 28.26 -3.82
N LEU A 346 -39.47 28.97 -3.11
CA LEU A 346 -40.70 28.43 -2.53
C LEU A 346 -41.90 29.27 -2.99
N ARG A 347 -42.96 28.58 -3.42
CA ARG A 347 -44.30 29.14 -3.60
C ARG A 347 -45.30 28.33 -2.79
N LEU A 348 -46.06 29.02 -1.95
CA LEU A 348 -47.25 28.48 -1.29
C LEU A 348 -48.49 28.96 -2.04
N GLN A 349 -49.33 28.04 -2.48
CA GLN A 349 -50.60 28.36 -3.12
C GLN A 349 -51.74 28.35 -2.09
N THR A 350 -52.88 28.95 -2.43
CA THR A 350 -54.04 29.09 -1.53
C THR A 350 -54.56 27.74 -1.00
N GLY A 351 -54.39 26.64 -1.75
CA GLY A 351 -54.70 25.27 -1.31
C GLY A 351 -53.61 24.59 -0.47
N GLY A 352 -52.46 25.24 -0.26
CA GLY A 352 -51.31 24.72 0.50
C GLY A 352 -50.95 25.50 1.75
N ALA A 353 -51.74 26.52 2.13
CA ALA A 353 -51.59 27.19 3.42
C ALA A 353 -52.23 26.32 4.53
N GLY A 354 -51.43 25.44 5.14
CA GLY A 354 -51.75 24.89 6.47
C GLY A 354 -51.65 25.99 7.53
N THR A 355 -52.30 25.80 8.69
CA THR A 355 -52.17 26.71 9.85
C THR A 355 -50.70 26.94 10.17
N GLN A 356 -50.26 28.19 10.00
CA GLN A 356 -48.91 28.65 10.34
C GLN A 356 -48.64 28.55 11.84
#